data_AF-A0AAC9GH09-F1
#
_entry.id   AF-A0AAC9GH09-F1
#
_cell.length_a   1.000
_cell.length_b   1.000
_cell.length_c   1.000
_cell.angle_alpha   90.00
_cell.angle_beta   90.00
_cell.angle_gamma   90.00
#
_symmetry.space_group_name_H-M   'P 1'
#
loop_
_entity.id
_entity.type
_entity.pdbx_description
1 polymer ?
#
loop_
_entity_poly.entity_id
_entity_poly.type
_entity_poly.pdbx_seq_one_letter_code
_entity_poly.pdbx_strand_id
1 'polypeptide(L)'
;MKTTFLTNFLNKFERFFLTYSSKVFLNMNFKPLNKYFYFTKQQRIGIFILFLIMIGLQMFYLLSDFNILDIKNTEKEQWLALQSEIDQKKLIDKNAKPSNYLFNPNFISDYKGYKLGMSVEEIDRLVAFRKENKYVNSAEEFQKVTGISDSLLNKISPLFKFPDWKQNKPIYSSEKKDFSIKSFPKKEKIAILDINQATQEDLMKIYGIGEGLSSRILKQKEILGSFVSIDQMKDIWGLSPEVINELNGHFKVVIPPTLKKINVNEASLKELSQFSYFKYGLAKQIVTYRSMNGNFNNIEDLAKIKDFPVEKAKIISLYLEF
;
A
#
# COMPACT_ATOMS: atom_id res chain seq x y z
N MET A 1 36.95 -1.33 -3.93
CA MET A 1 36.00 -2.46 -4.12
C MET A 1 36.51 -3.51 -5.12
N LYS A 2 37.09 -3.13 -6.27
CA LYS A 2 37.65 -4.07 -7.27
C LYS A 2 38.81 -4.94 -6.74
N THR A 3 39.76 -4.36 -5.99
CA THR A 3 40.95 -5.07 -5.47
C THR A 3 40.62 -6.11 -4.39
N THR A 4 39.69 -5.81 -3.49
CA THR A 4 39.24 -6.69 -2.40
C THR A 4 38.41 -7.87 -2.90
N PHE A 5 37.62 -7.67 -3.96
CA PHE A 5 36.87 -8.76 -4.59
C PHE A 5 37.80 -9.73 -5.33
N LEU A 6 38.80 -9.20 -6.05
CA LEU A 6 39.76 -10.02 -6.78
C LEU A 6 40.63 -10.87 -5.83
N THR A 7 41.10 -10.29 -4.72
CA THR A 7 41.89 -11.02 -3.71
C THR A 7 41.08 -12.08 -2.99
N ASN A 8 39.84 -11.79 -2.62
CA ASN A 8 38.97 -12.81 -2.01
C ASN A 8 38.57 -13.92 -3.00
N PHE A 9 38.36 -13.58 -4.28
CA PHE A 9 38.09 -14.56 -5.31
C PHE A 9 39.30 -15.46 -5.55
N LEU A 10 40.50 -14.90 -5.72
CA LEU A 10 41.75 -15.63 -5.92
C LEU A 10 42.07 -16.54 -4.72
N ASN A 11 41.96 -16.05 -3.49
CA ASN A 11 42.18 -16.86 -2.28
C ASN A 11 41.19 -18.03 -2.17
N LYS A 12 39.93 -17.83 -2.57
CA LYS A 12 38.90 -18.89 -2.55
C LYS A 12 39.13 -19.89 -3.68
N PHE A 13 39.60 -19.43 -4.83
CA PHE A 13 39.94 -20.26 -5.99
C PHE A 13 41.20 -21.12 -5.72
N GLU A 14 42.22 -20.54 -5.08
CA GLU A 14 43.46 -21.22 -4.69
C GLU A 14 43.19 -22.28 -3.61
N ARG A 15 42.37 -21.97 -2.61
CA ARG A 15 41.91 -22.98 -1.62
C ARG A 15 41.11 -24.10 -2.26
N PHE A 16 40.26 -23.81 -3.24
CA PHE A 16 39.51 -24.82 -3.97
C PHE A 16 40.45 -25.75 -4.76
N PHE A 17 41.45 -25.20 -5.45
CA PHE A 17 42.44 -25.97 -6.21
C PHE A 17 43.36 -26.81 -5.31
N LEU A 18 43.89 -26.24 -4.23
CA LEU A 18 44.77 -26.95 -3.31
C LEU A 18 44.05 -28.11 -2.59
N THR A 19 42.74 -27.98 -2.33
CA THR A 19 41.95 -29.02 -1.66
C THR A 19 41.56 -30.16 -2.60
N TYR A 20 41.38 -29.91 -3.90
CA TYR A 20 40.86 -30.89 -4.86
C TYR A 20 41.87 -31.40 -5.90
N SER A 21 43.01 -30.74 -6.08
CA SER A 21 43.93 -31.06 -7.17
C SER A 21 44.79 -32.32 -6.94
N SER A 22 45.16 -32.67 -5.71
CA SER A 22 46.12 -33.77 -5.51
C SER A 22 45.55 -35.19 -5.59
N LYS A 23 44.21 -35.37 -5.52
CA LYS A 23 43.58 -36.70 -5.59
C LYS A 23 42.58 -36.90 -6.73
N VAL A 24 41.98 -35.83 -7.28
CA VAL A 24 40.96 -35.97 -8.33
C VAL A 24 41.57 -35.91 -9.74
N PHE A 25 42.62 -35.11 -9.96
CA PHE A 25 43.22 -34.96 -11.30
C PHE A 25 44.08 -36.15 -11.75
N LEU A 26 44.66 -36.92 -10.82
CA LEU A 26 45.53 -38.05 -11.15
C LEU A 26 44.79 -39.29 -11.68
N ASN A 27 43.45 -39.36 -11.55
CA ASN A 27 42.65 -40.50 -12.00
C ASN A 27 41.45 -40.13 -12.90
N MET A 28 41.40 -38.92 -13.46
CA MET A 28 40.43 -38.59 -14.51
C MET A 28 40.89 -39.18 -15.84
N ASN A 29 40.24 -40.25 -16.27
CA ASN A 29 40.43 -40.81 -17.60
C ASN A 29 39.69 -39.92 -18.62
N PHE A 30 40.37 -38.91 -19.17
CA PHE A 30 39.81 -37.94 -20.14
C PHE A 30 39.46 -38.55 -21.52
N LYS A 31 39.59 -39.87 -21.70
CA LYS A 31 39.27 -40.59 -22.94
C LYS A 31 37.88 -40.30 -23.53
N PRO A 32 36.77 -40.12 -22.77
CA PRO A 32 35.47 -39.85 -23.38
C PRO A 32 35.29 -38.38 -23.82
N LEU A 33 36.14 -37.45 -23.36
CA LEU A 33 36.08 -36.04 -23.76
C LEU A 33 36.73 -35.80 -25.13
N ASN A 34 37.72 -36.62 -25.52
CA ASN A 34 38.40 -36.49 -26.82
C ASN A 34 37.43 -36.49 -28.01
N LYS A 35 36.28 -37.17 -27.92
CA LYS A 35 35.25 -37.18 -28.97
C LYS A 35 34.65 -35.79 -29.24
N TYR A 36 34.66 -34.89 -28.26
CA TYR A 36 34.11 -33.54 -28.33
C TYR A 36 35.17 -32.47 -28.68
N PHE A 37 36.46 -32.82 -28.73
CA PHE A 37 37.58 -31.90 -29.01
C PHE A 37 38.22 -32.13 -30.41
N TYR A 38 37.52 -32.77 -31.34
CA TYR A 38 37.96 -32.88 -32.73
C TYR A 38 37.63 -31.61 -33.51
N PHE A 39 38.52 -30.62 -33.41
CA PHE A 39 38.40 -29.37 -34.15
C PHE A 39 39.28 -29.36 -35.40
N THR A 40 38.73 -28.89 -36.52
CA THR A 40 39.52 -28.63 -37.72
C THR A 40 40.59 -27.56 -37.44
N LYS A 41 41.62 -27.47 -38.30
CA LYS A 41 42.66 -26.43 -38.16
C LYS A 41 42.06 -25.02 -38.11
N GLN A 42 41.00 -24.77 -38.89
CA GLN A 42 40.28 -23.50 -38.92
C GLN A 42 39.50 -23.23 -37.62
N GLN A 43 38.81 -24.24 -37.08
CA GLN A 43 38.06 -24.11 -35.82
C GLN A 43 38.97 -23.80 -34.62
N ARG A 44 40.16 -24.42 -34.55
CA ARG A 44 41.14 -24.13 -33.50
C ARG A 44 41.66 -22.69 -33.56
N ILE A 45 41.89 -22.17 -34.76
CA ILE A 45 42.27 -20.77 -34.96
C ILE A 45 41.13 -19.84 -34.52
N GLY A 46 39.88 -20.17 -34.87
CA GLY A 46 38.70 -19.40 -34.45
C GLY A 46 38.54 -19.33 -32.92
N ILE A 47 38.68 -20.47 -32.23
CA ILE A 47 38.62 -20.53 -30.76
C ILE A 47 39.75 -19.71 -30.13
N PHE A 48 40.95 -19.77 -30.69
CA PHE A 48 42.09 -19.00 -30.19
C PHE A 48 41.89 -17.49 -30.36
N ILE A 49 41.35 -17.05 -31.51
CA ILE A 49 41.02 -15.64 -31.75
C ILE A 49 39.91 -15.17 -30.80
N LEU A 50 38.86 -15.97 -30.60
CA LEU A 50 37.79 -15.65 -29.66
C LEU A 50 38.33 -15.46 -28.24
N PHE A 51 39.25 -16.32 -27.82
CA PHE A 51 39.89 -16.24 -26.51
C PHE A 51 40.73 -14.96 -26.35
N LEU A 52 41.47 -14.57 -27.40
CA LEU A 52 42.19 -13.30 -27.43
C LEU A 52 41.26 -12.09 -27.36
N ILE A 53 40.11 -12.13 -28.05
CA ILE A 53 39.10 -11.06 -27.99
C ILE A 53 38.51 -10.96 -26.57
N MET A 54 38.21 -12.09 -25.93
CA MET A 54 37.71 -12.10 -24.54
C MET A 54 38.72 -11.48 -23.56
N ILE A 55 40.00 -11.85 -23.67
CA ILE A 55 41.07 -11.25 -22.84
C ILE A 55 41.19 -9.75 -23.14
N GLY A 56 41.14 -9.36 -24.41
CA GLY A 56 41.18 -7.96 -24.82
C GLY A 56 40.02 -7.15 -24.23
N LEU A 57 38.80 -7.66 -24.26
CA LEU A 57 37.62 -7.03 -23.65
C LEU A 57 37.73 -6.92 -22.13
N GLN A 58 38.26 -7.96 -21.46
CA GLN A 58 38.49 -7.92 -20.02
C GLN A 58 39.59 -6.91 -19.63
N MET A 59 40.69 -6.86 -20.39
CA MET A 59 41.73 -5.85 -20.21
C MET A 59 41.21 -4.45 -20.49
N PHE A 60 40.41 -4.27 -21.54
CA PHE A 60 39.75 -3.01 -21.85
C PHE A 60 38.81 -2.58 -20.72
N TYR A 61 38.03 -3.49 -20.15
CA TYR A 61 37.17 -3.21 -18.99
C TYR A 61 37.96 -2.85 -17.72
N LEU A 62 39.14 -3.43 -17.53
CA LEU A 62 40.03 -3.12 -16.40
C LEU A 62 40.73 -1.77 -16.57
N LEU A 63 41.10 -1.41 -17.80
CA LEU A 63 41.78 -0.15 -18.13
C LEU A 63 40.80 1.01 -18.36
N SER A 64 39.55 0.72 -18.72
CA SER A 64 38.50 1.74 -18.86
C SER A 64 37.96 2.10 -17.49
N ASP A 65 38.24 3.32 -17.05
CA ASP A 65 37.54 3.93 -15.93
C ASP A 65 36.11 4.30 -16.38
N PHE A 66 35.21 3.31 -16.38
CA PHE A 66 33.77 3.57 -16.28
C PHE A 66 33.44 4.02 -14.84
N ASN A 67 34.09 5.09 -14.40
CA ASN A 67 33.54 5.90 -13.33
C ASN A 67 32.35 6.61 -13.97
N ILE A 68 31.16 6.05 -13.76
CA ILE A 68 29.95 6.87 -13.72
C ILE A 68 30.36 8.06 -12.85
N LEU A 69 30.31 9.27 -13.40
CA LEU A 69 30.50 10.48 -12.61
C LEU A 69 29.62 10.30 -11.37
N ASP A 70 30.25 10.03 -10.24
CA ASP A 70 29.59 9.93 -8.95
C ASP A 70 29.08 11.36 -8.72
N ILE A 71 27.85 11.62 -9.16
CA ILE A 71 27.10 12.78 -8.75
C ILE A 71 27.16 12.68 -7.24
N LYS A 72 27.88 13.61 -6.61
CA LYS A 72 28.13 13.66 -5.18
C LYS A 72 26.76 13.67 -4.49
N ASN A 73 26.24 12.48 -4.19
CA ASN A 73 24.83 12.31 -3.90
C ASN A 73 24.65 12.65 -2.43
N THR A 74 24.31 13.92 -2.16
CA THR A 74 24.08 14.46 -0.82
C THR A 74 23.10 13.60 -0.03
N GLU A 75 22.16 12.94 -0.72
CA GLU A 75 21.22 11.98 -0.16
C GLU A 75 21.91 10.73 0.42
N LYS A 76 22.99 10.22 -0.18
CA LYS A 76 23.71 9.04 0.32
C LYS A 76 24.46 9.37 1.61
N GLU A 77 25.09 10.54 1.68
CA GLU A 77 25.72 11.02 2.92
C GLU A 77 24.68 11.33 4.00
N GLN A 78 23.55 11.93 3.64
CA GLN A 78 22.41 12.12 4.55
C GLN A 78 21.84 10.80 5.06
N TRP A 79 21.72 9.79 4.20
CA TRP A 79 21.23 8.46 4.56
C TRP A 79 22.20 7.74 5.52
N LEU A 80 23.50 7.84 5.26
CA LEU A 80 24.55 7.31 6.15
C LEU A 80 24.62 8.07 7.48
N ALA A 81 24.36 9.38 7.47
CA ALA A 81 24.24 10.18 8.70
C ALA A 81 22.99 9.78 9.51
N LEU A 82 21.85 9.54 8.84
CA LEU A 82 20.64 9.01 9.49
C LEU A 82 20.84 7.59 10.03
N GLN A 83 21.68 6.77 9.38
CA GLN A 83 21.97 5.41 9.82
C GLN A 83 22.56 5.39 11.24
N SER A 84 23.47 6.32 11.54
CA SER A 84 24.02 6.53 12.90
C SER A 84 22.92 6.86 13.90
N GLU A 85 21.97 7.73 13.54
CA GLU A 85 20.85 8.10 14.41
C GLU A 85 19.87 6.93 14.61
N ILE A 86 19.59 6.14 13.56
CA ILE A 86 18.76 4.93 13.63
C ILE A 86 19.43 3.86 14.49
N ASP A 87 20.73 3.67 14.36
CA ASP A 87 21.49 2.69 15.13
C ASP A 87 21.62 3.12 16.60
N GLN A 88 21.80 4.42 16.88
CA GLN A 88 21.67 4.99 18.23
C GLN A 88 20.26 4.79 18.79
N LYS A 89 19.21 5.04 18.01
CA LYS A 89 17.81 4.84 18.44
C LYS A 89 17.49 3.38 18.72
N LYS A 90 18.02 2.44 17.92
CA LYS A 90 17.94 0.98 18.19
C LYS A 90 18.68 0.58 19.46
N LEU A 91 19.81 1.22 19.78
CA LEU A 91 20.53 0.98 21.03
C LEU A 91 19.77 1.55 22.24
N ILE A 92 19.12 2.71 22.07
CA ILE A 92 18.21 3.29 23.07
C ILE A 92 16.97 2.38 23.27
N ASP A 93 16.38 1.84 22.19
CA ASP A 93 15.23 0.94 22.24
C ASP A 93 15.55 -0.44 22.85
N LYS A 94 16.80 -0.92 22.76
CA LYS A 94 17.23 -2.15 23.48
C LYS A 94 17.34 -1.95 24.99
N ASN A 95 17.57 -0.73 25.45
CA ASN A 95 17.63 -0.35 26.87
C ASN A 95 16.33 0.29 27.38
N ALA A 96 15.40 0.61 26.48
CA ALA A 96 14.04 0.96 26.85
C ALA A 96 13.40 -0.26 27.51
N LYS A 97 13.03 -0.15 28.79
CA LYS A 97 12.16 -1.12 29.45
C LYS A 97 11.00 -1.43 28.49
N PRO A 98 10.63 -2.71 28.27
CA PRO A 98 9.53 -3.05 27.39
C PRO A 98 8.31 -2.26 27.86
N SER A 99 7.95 -1.23 27.08
CA SER A 99 6.72 -0.51 27.33
C SER A 99 5.61 -1.55 27.12
N ASN A 100 4.92 -1.91 28.21
CA ASN A 100 3.78 -2.79 28.18
C ASN A 100 2.66 -2.09 27.42
N TYR A 101 2.74 -2.10 26.09
CA TYR A 101 1.72 -1.54 25.22
C TYR A 101 0.49 -2.43 25.31
N LEU A 102 -0.44 -2.02 26.15
CA LEU A 102 -1.77 -2.60 26.19
C LEU A 102 -2.44 -2.46 24.82
N PHE A 103 -3.18 -3.47 24.38
CA PHE A 103 -3.85 -3.48 23.08
C PHE A 103 -5.23 -4.13 23.17
N ASN A 104 -6.13 -3.74 22.27
CA ASN A 104 -7.43 -4.39 22.17
C ASN A 104 -7.28 -5.71 21.40
N PRO A 105 -7.59 -6.87 22.02
CA PRO A 105 -7.40 -8.17 21.39
C PRO A 105 -8.33 -8.38 20.18
N ASN A 106 -9.43 -7.65 20.07
CA ASN A 106 -10.31 -7.71 18.90
C ASN A 106 -9.65 -7.21 17.62
N PHE A 107 -8.50 -6.52 17.67
CA PHE A 107 -7.85 -5.95 16.48
C PHE A 107 -6.43 -6.48 16.27
N ILE A 108 -6.16 -7.72 16.72
CA ILE A 108 -4.90 -8.41 16.44
C ILE A 108 -4.82 -8.70 14.93
N SER A 109 -3.70 -8.34 14.29
CA SER A 109 -3.35 -8.75 12.93
C SER A 109 -2.66 -10.10 12.91
N ASP A 110 -2.64 -10.80 11.78
CA ASP A 110 -1.99 -12.12 11.65
C ASP A 110 -0.53 -12.10 12.11
N TYR A 111 0.23 -11.09 11.66
CA TYR A 111 1.61 -10.88 12.10
C TYR A 111 1.73 -10.69 13.62
N LYS A 112 0.82 -9.92 14.23
CA LYS A 112 0.82 -9.67 15.67
C LYS A 112 0.42 -10.91 16.46
N GLY A 113 -0.59 -11.65 16.00
CA GLY A 113 -1.04 -12.91 16.59
C GLY A 113 0.08 -13.96 16.58
N TYR A 114 0.75 -14.11 15.45
CA TYR A 114 1.92 -14.98 15.31
C TYR A 114 3.04 -14.57 16.28
N LYS A 115 3.37 -13.28 16.36
CA LYS A 115 4.39 -12.76 17.30
C LYS A 115 4.03 -12.98 18.77
N LEU A 116 2.74 -13.03 19.10
CA LEU A 116 2.24 -13.34 20.43
C LEU A 116 2.24 -14.84 20.74
N GLY A 117 2.44 -15.70 19.74
CA GLY A 117 2.50 -17.16 19.88
C GLY A 117 1.21 -17.90 19.52
N MET A 118 0.29 -17.24 18.80
CA MET A 118 -0.92 -17.88 18.28
C MET A 118 -0.62 -18.65 16.98
N SER A 119 -1.31 -19.76 16.79
CA SER A 119 -1.41 -20.48 15.52
C SER A 119 -2.29 -19.74 14.52
N VAL A 120 -2.17 -20.11 13.25
CA VAL A 120 -2.96 -19.50 12.16
C VAL A 120 -4.45 -19.75 12.39
N GLU A 121 -4.80 -20.96 12.83
CA GLU A 121 -6.19 -21.37 13.07
C GLU A 121 -6.82 -20.58 14.23
N GLU A 122 -6.07 -20.29 15.30
CA GLU A 122 -6.54 -19.49 16.43
C GLU A 122 -6.81 -18.02 16.02
N ILE A 123 -5.97 -17.48 15.12
CA ILE A 123 -6.15 -16.14 14.55
C ILE A 123 -7.37 -16.12 13.63
N ASP A 124 -7.52 -17.12 12.77
CA ASP A 124 -8.63 -17.22 11.82
C ASP A 124 -9.98 -17.30 12.53
N ARG A 125 -10.07 -18.04 13.66
CA ARG A 125 -11.27 -18.08 14.49
C ARG A 125 -11.68 -16.71 15.00
N LEU A 126 -10.71 -15.90 15.46
CA LEU A 126 -10.97 -14.53 15.90
C LEU A 126 -11.44 -13.65 14.73
N VAL A 127 -10.83 -13.78 13.56
CA VAL A 127 -11.20 -13.03 12.35
C VAL A 127 -12.62 -13.40 11.91
N ALA A 128 -12.97 -14.70 11.93
CA ALA A 128 -14.31 -15.18 11.61
C ALA A 128 -15.36 -14.61 12.59
N PHE A 129 -15.07 -14.63 13.90
CA PHE A 129 -15.96 -14.05 14.91
C PHE A 129 -16.24 -12.56 14.66
N ARG A 130 -15.22 -11.80 14.24
CA ARG A 130 -15.36 -10.40 13.88
C ARG A 130 -16.14 -10.17 12.59
N LYS A 131 -16.06 -11.07 11.61
CA LYS A 131 -16.84 -11.00 10.37
C LYS A 131 -18.34 -11.11 10.64
N GLU A 132 -18.73 -11.78 11.72
CA GLU A 132 -20.11 -11.83 12.21
C GLU A 132 -20.52 -10.58 13.02
N ASN A 133 -19.68 -9.54 13.04
CA ASN A 133 -19.85 -8.33 13.85
C ASN A 133 -19.92 -8.61 15.36
N LYS A 134 -19.25 -9.69 15.80
CA LYS A 134 -19.11 -10.06 17.23
C LYS A 134 -17.72 -9.71 17.73
N TYR A 135 -17.63 -9.32 18.99
CA TYR A 135 -16.40 -8.89 19.65
C TYR A 135 -16.29 -9.51 21.03
N VAL A 136 -15.08 -9.94 21.39
CA VAL A 136 -14.80 -10.49 22.71
C VAL A 136 -14.59 -9.36 23.71
N ASN A 137 -15.07 -9.54 24.92
CA ASN A 137 -15.11 -8.51 25.96
C ASN A 137 -14.29 -8.87 27.19
N SER A 138 -13.75 -10.09 27.24
CA SER A 138 -12.90 -10.56 28.32
C SER A 138 -11.81 -11.50 27.80
N ALA A 139 -10.81 -11.77 28.64
CA ALA A 139 -9.75 -12.72 28.33
C ALA A 139 -10.30 -14.14 28.18
N GLU A 140 -11.30 -14.50 28.98
CA GLU A 140 -11.97 -15.81 28.93
C GLU A 140 -12.79 -15.95 27.65
N GLU A 141 -13.47 -14.88 27.22
CA GLU A 141 -14.21 -14.88 25.95
C GLU A 141 -13.25 -14.95 24.75
N PHE A 142 -12.13 -14.23 24.82
CA PHE A 142 -11.05 -14.34 23.84
C PHE A 142 -10.56 -15.79 23.72
N GLN A 143 -10.33 -16.46 24.85
CA GLN A 143 -9.93 -17.86 24.86
C GLN A 143 -10.99 -18.78 24.25
N LYS A 144 -12.27 -18.60 24.60
CA LYS A 144 -13.36 -19.42 24.05
C LYS A 144 -13.49 -19.30 22.54
N VAL A 145 -13.32 -18.10 22.00
CA VAL A 145 -13.39 -17.83 20.56
C VAL A 145 -12.15 -18.35 19.84
N THR A 146 -10.97 -18.00 20.34
CA THR A 146 -9.71 -18.31 19.65
C THR A 146 -9.23 -19.72 19.91
N GLY A 147 -9.65 -20.38 20.99
CA GLY A 147 -9.22 -21.72 21.40
C GLY A 147 -7.80 -21.81 21.94
N ILE A 148 -7.19 -20.68 22.33
CA ILE A 148 -5.81 -20.66 22.82
C ILE A 148 -5.65 -21.38 24.17
N SER A 149 -4.46 -21.94 24.40
CA SER A 149 -4.15 -22.60 25.67
C SER A 149 -4.15 -21.63 26.86
N ASP A 150 -4.43 -22.16 28.07
CA ASP A 150 -4.36 -21.37 29.32
C ASP A 150 -2.98 -20.74 29.53
N SER A 151 -1.92 -21.48 29.18
CA SER A 151 -0.55 -21.00 29.25
C SER A 151 -0.31 -19.77 28.38
N LEU A 152 -0.80 -19.81 27.14
CA LEU A 152 -0.69 -18.68 26.22
C LEU A 152 -1.55 -17.50 26.69
N LEU A 153 -2.78 -17.77 27.12
CA LEU A 153 -3.68 -16.73 27.62
C LEU A 153 -3.06 -15.97 28.79
N ASN A 154 -2.50 -16.68 29.78
CA ASN A 154 -1.86 -16.07 30.95
C ASN A 154 -0.68 -15.16 30.58
N LYS A 155 0.00 -15.44 29.46
CA LYS A 155 1.12 -14.63 28.98
C LYS A 155 0.65 -13.33 28.30
N ILE A 156 -0.46 -13.38 27.57
CA ILE A 156 -0.90 -12.27 26.72
C ILE A 156 -2.06 -11.45 27.32
N SER A 157 -2.86 -12.02 28.22
CA SER A 157 -4.00 -11.36 28.85
C SER A 157 -3.64 -10.13 29.68
N PRO A 158 -2.45 -10.04 30.33
CA PRO A 158 -2.05 -8.79 31.01
C PRO A 158 -1.87 -7.61 30.05
N LEU A 159 -1.74 -7.88 28.74
CA LEU A 159 -1.61 -6.87 27.71
C LEU A 159 -2.96 -6.49 27.08
N PHE A 160 -4.05 -7.17 27.45
CA PHE A 160 -5.37 -6.86 26.88
C PHE A 160 -5.95 -5.60 27.49
N LYS A 161 -6.46 -4.71 26.62
CA LYS A 161 -7.25 -3.54 27.00
C LYS A 161 -8.57 -3.55 26.25
N PHE A 162 -9.62 -3.88 26.97
CA PHE A 162 -10.99 -3.77 26.49
C PHE A 162 -11.50 -2.34 26.75
N PRO A 163 -12.42 -1.81 25.92
CA PRO A 163 -12.91 -0.46 26.07
C PRO A 163 -13.83 -0.30 27.31
N ASP A 164 -13.73 0.84 28.00
CA ASP A 164 -14.24 1.04 29.38
C ASP A 164 -15.77 1.09 29.52
N TRP A 165 -16.50 1.34 28.43
CA TRP A 165 -17.96 1.57 28.41
C TRP A 165 -18.83 0.36 28.83
N LYS A 166 -18.22 -0.75 29.27
CA LYS A 166 -18.93 -1.91 29.84
C LYS A 166 -18.33 -2.48 31.13
N GLN A 167 -17.17 -2.01 31.60
CA GLN A 167 -16.51 -2.58 32.78
C GLN A 167 -17.10 -2.07 34.11
N ASN A 168 -17.80 -0.94 34.09
CA ASN A 168 -18.66 -0.52 35.19
C ASN A 168 -20.11 -0.88 34.86
N LYS A 169 -20.55 -2.09 35.25
CA LYS A 169 -21.97 -2.31 35.55
C LYS A 169 -22.17 -1.89 37.00
N PRO A 170 -22.81 -0.73 37.31
CA PRO A 170 -23.36 -0.56 38.64
C PRO A 170 -24.40 -1.66 38.83
N ILE A 171 -24.33 -2.35 39.96
CA ILE A 171 -25.41 -3.21 40.44
C ILE A 171 -26.59 -2.26 40.68
N TYR A 172 -27.52 -2.19 39.73
CA TYR A 172 -28.77 -1.48 39.94
C TYR A 172 -29.68 -2.39 40.76
N SER A 173 -29.70 -2.14 42.06
CA SER A 173 -30.85 -2.43 42.91
C SER A 173 -32.09 -1.80 42.29
N SER A 174 -33.16 -2.58 42.28
CA SER A 174 -34.49 -2.22 41.83
C SER A 174 -35.08 -1.11 42.69
N GLU A 175 -34.79 0.14 42.35
CA GLU A 175 -35.63 1.27 42.74
C GLU A 175 -36.19 1.91 41.48
N LYS A 176 -37.51 1.82 41.34
CA LYS A 176 -38.29 2.55 40.36
C LYS A 176 -38.11 4.04 40.63
N LYS A 177 -37.16 4.65 39.94
CA LYS A 177 -37.18 6.10 39.68
C LYS A 177 -37.74 6.29 38.29
N ASP A 178 -38.87 6.97 38.22
CA ASP A 178 -39.50 7.46 37.01
C ASP A 178 -38.52 8.39 36.28
N PHE A 179 -37.63 7.80 35.48
CA PHE A 179 -36.93 8.51 34.44
C PHE A 179 -37.92 8.69 33.31
N SER A 180 -38.47 9.91 33.22
CA SER A 180 -39.10 10.39 31.99
C SER A 180 -38.15 10.05 30.84
N ILE A 181 -38.56 9.09 30.01
CA ILE A 181 -37.88 8.77 28.76
C ILE A 181 -37.86 10.07 27.97
N LYS A 182 -36.72 10.77 27.93
CA LYS A 182 -36.46 11.67 26.82
C LYS A 182 -36.48 10.77 25.62
N SER A 183 -37.60 10.79 24.91
CA SER A 183 -37.78 10.04 23.68
C SER A 183 -36.55 10.28 22.83
N PHE A 184 -35.79 9.23 22.54
CA PHE A 184 -34.91 9.27 21.38
C PHE A 184 -35.77 9.81 20.23
N PRO A 185 -35.37 10.91 19.56
CA PRO A 185 -36.20 11.49 18.52
C PRO A 185 -36.53 10.39 17.55
N LYS A 186 -37.83 10.09 17.49
CA LYS A 186 -38.45 9.12 16.62
C LYS A 186 -37.96 9.45 15.22
N LYS A 187 -37.10 8.58 14.66
CA LYS A 187 -36.51 8.61 13.31
C LYS A 187 -37.23 9.65 12.45
N GLU A 188 -36.77 10.90 12.56
CA GLU A 188 -37.34 11.98 11.76
C GLU A 188 -37.15 11.53 10.32
N LYS A 189 -38.15 11.75 9.47
CA LYS A 189 -37.98 11.51 8.04
C LYS A 189 -36.74 12.30 7.64
N ILE A 190 -35.64 11.59 7.42
CA ILE A 190 -34.34 12.20 7.14
C ILE A 190 -34.57 13.06 5.91
N ALA A 191 -34.57 14.37 6.10
CA ALA A 191 -34.54 15.28 4.98
C ALA A 191 -33.25 14.96 4.25
N ILE A 192 -33.38 14.42 3.04
CA ILE A 192 -32.22 14.01 2.26
C ILE A 192 -31.52 15.30 1.82
N LEU A 193 -30.45 15.65 2.52
CA LEU A 193 -29.68 16.87 2.29
C LEU A 193 -28.83 16.70 1.03
N ASP A 194 -28.49 17.81 0.37
CA ASP A 194 -27.49 17.79 -0.68
C ASP A 194 -26.10 17.71 -0.05
N ILE A 195 -25.32 16.69 -0.42
CA ILE A 195 -23.95 16.50 0.10
C ILE A 195 -23.04 17.67 -0.26
N ASN A 196 -23.31 18.38 -1.35
CA ASN A 196 -22.54 19.55 -1.74
C ASN A 196 -22.72 20.74 -0.78
N GLN A 197 -23.83 20.76 -0.04
CA GLN A 197 -24.17 21.77 0.97
C GLN A 197 -23.88 21.29 2.41
N ALA A 198 -23.53 20.02 2.60
CA ALA A 198 -23.28 19.45 3.92
C ALA A 198 -22.11 20.13 4.62
N THR A 199 -22.31 20.50 5.89
CA THR A 199 -21.22 20.95 6.76
C THR A 199 -20.47 19.77 7.38
N GLN A 200 -19.35 20.05 8.06
CA GLN A 200 -18.62 19.02 8.78
C GLN A 200 -19.50 18.36 9.86
N GLU A 201 -20.29 19.16 10.56
CA GLU A 201 -21.22 18.72 11.59
C GLU A 201 -22.33 17.85 11.01
N ASP A 202 -22.83 18.15 9.81
CA ASP A 202 -23.83 17.32 9.13
C ASP A 202 -23.27 15.95 8.77
N LEU A 203 -22.03 15.89 8.28
CA LEU A 203 -21.36 14.63 7.97
C LEU A 203 -21.09 13.81 9.23
N MET A 204 -20.72 14.45 10.34
CA MET A 204 -20.44 13.78 11.62
C MET A 204 -21.70 13.21 12.31
N LYS A 205 -22.91 13.59 11.87
CA LYS A 205 -24.16 12.94 12.32
C LYS A 205 -24.29 11.50 11.79
N ILE A 206 -23.55 11.16 10.73
CA ILE A 206 -23.58 9.83 10.13
C ILE A 206 -22.72 8.88 10.96
N TYR A 207 -23.31 7.75 11.35
CA TYR A 207 -22.60 6.74 12.12
C TYR A 207 -21.37 6.24 11.34
N GLY A 208 -20.22 6.23 11.99
CA GLY A 208 -18.94 5.85 11.38
C GLY A 208 -18.18 7.01 10.72
N ILE A 209 -18.72 8.22 10.68
CA ILE A 209 -18.00 9.43 10.21
C ILE A 209 -17.59 10.27 11.41
N GLY A 210 -16.30 10.26 11.73
CA GLY A 210 -15.70 11.20 12.69
C GLY A 210 -15.06 12.41 12.01
N GLU A 211 -14.43 13.26 12.81
CA GLU A 211 -13.74 14.48 12.36
C GLU A 211 -12.81 14.21 11.16
N GLY A 212 -11.94 13.20 11.26
CA GLY A 212 -10.99 12.89 10.19
C GLY A 212 -11.61 12.45 8.86
N LEU A 213 -12.74 11.74 8.88
CA LEU A 213 -13.44 11.30 7.66
C LEU A 213 -14.27 12.44 7.07
N SER A 214 -14.95 13.22 7.92
CA SER A 214 -15.69 14.40 7.48
C SER A 214 -14.79 15.42 6.76
N SER A 215 -13.61 15.72 7.31
CA SER A 215 -12.64 16.62 6.67
C SER A 215 -12.14 16.09 5.32
N ARG A 216 -12.01 14.76 5.15
CA ARG A 216 -11.63 14.17 3.86
C ARG A 216 -12.72 14.31 2.82
N ILE A 217 -13.98 14.10 3.20
CA ILE A 217 -15.11 14.29 2.30
C ILE A 217 -15.16 15.74 1.82
N LEU A 218 -15.03 16.70 2.73
CA LEU A 218 -15.01 18.12 2.37
C LEU A 218 -13.81 18.48 1.49
N LYS A 219 -12.61 18.00 1.82
CA LYS A 219 -11.41 18.20 0.99
C LYS A 219 -11.56 17.59 -0.40
N GLN A 220 -12.18 16.41 -0.50
CA GLN A 220 -12.44 15.77 -1.80
C GLN A 220 -13.44 16.60 -2.62
N LYS A 221 -14.46 17.18 -1.98
CA LYS A 221 -15.39 18.12 -2.62
C LYS A 221 -14.65 19.31 -3.22
N GLU A 222 -13.75 19.93 -2.45
CA GLU A 222 -12.95 21.08 -2.90
C GLU A 222 -12.07 20.73 -4.10
N ILE A 223 -11.41 19.57 -4.07
CA ILE A 223 -10.55 19.09 -5.17
C ILE A 223 -11.36 18.87 -6.47
N LEU A 224 -12.60 18.38 -6.36
CA LEU A 224 -13.50 18.16 -7.48
C LEU A 224 -14.31 19.41 -7.87
N GLY A 225 -14.25 20.47 -7.07
CA GLY A 225 -15.16 21.62 -7.11
C GLY A 225 -16.54 21.32 -6.52
N SER A 226 -17.16 20.22 -6.92
CA SER A 226 -18.42 19.72 -6.37
C SER A 226 -18.58 18.23 -6.71
N PHE A 227 -19.29 17.47 -5.88
CA PHE A 227 -19.71 16.12 -6.25
C PHE A 227 -20.84 16.18 -7.29
N VAL A 228 -20.75 15.32 -8.29
CA VAL A 228 -21.78 15.13 -9.33
C VAL A 228 -22.45 13.76 -9.26
N SER A 229 -21.86 12.82 -8.52
CA SER A 229 -22.45 11.51 -8.24
C SER A 229 -22.08 11.03 -6.85
N ILE A 230 -23.01 10.33 -6.19
CA ILE A 230 -22.77 9.75 -4.86
C ILE A 230 -21.72 8.62 -4.92
N ASP A 231 -21.53 8.01 -6.10
CA ASP A 231 -20.50 7.00 -6.31
C ASP A 231 -19.08 7.52 -6.07
N GLN A 232 -18.88 8.85 -6.14
CA GLN A 232 -17.59 9.47 -5.84
C GLN A 232 -17.18 9.31 -4.37
N MET A 233 -18.09 8.94 -3.47
CA MET A 233 -17.73 8.56 -2.10
C MET A 233 -16.80 7.34 -2.06
N LYS A 234 -16.89 6.45 -3.06
CA LYS A 234 -16.01 5.27 -3.18
C LYS A 234 -14.55 5.65 -3.50
N ASP A 235 -14.33 6.86 -4.01
CA ASP A 235 -12.98 7.38 -4.31
C ASP A 235 -12.28 7.91 -3.06
N ILE A 236 -13.00 8.09 -1.94
CA ILE A 236 -12.47 8.64 -0.70
C ILE A 236 -11.94 7.50 0.17
N TRP A 237 -10.63 7.53 0.42
CA TRP A 237 -9.98 6.51 1.22
C TRP A 237 -10.42 6.54 2.70
N GLY A 238 -10.65 5.34 3.25
CA GLY A 238 -11.04 5.15 4.64
C GLY A 238 -12.55 5.17 4.90
N LEU A 239 -13.38 5.42 3.88
CA LEU A 239 -14.81 5.16 3.97
C LEU A 239 -15.07 3.66 3.78
N SER A 240 -15.74 3.02 4.74
CA SER A 240 -16.18 1.64 4.60
C SER A 240 -17.45 1.57 3.75
N PRO A 241 -17.76 0.43 3.11
CA PRO A 241 -19.00 0.26 2.34
C PRO A 241 -20.27 0.56 3.16
N GLU A 242 -20.26 0.26 4.45
CA GLU A 242 -21.37 0.53 5.37
C GLU A 242 -21.57 2.03 5.56
N VAL A 243 -20.48 2.78 5.75
CA VAL A 243 -20.53 4.25 5.87
C VAL A 243 -21.02 4.89 4.57
N ILE A 244 -20.62 4.38 3.41
CA ILE A 244 -21.12 4.85 2.11
C ILE A 244 -22.62 4.58 1.98
N ASN A 245 -23.09 3.42 2.45
CA ASN A 245 -24.52 3.12 2.45
C ASN A 245 -25.32 4.05 3.37
N GLU A 246 -24.80 4.38 4.55
CA GLU A 246 -25.40 5.39 5.43
C GLU A 246 -25.41 6.78 4.77
N LEU A 247 -24.31 7.19 4.11
CA LEU A 247 -24.28 8.44 3.34
C LEU A 247 -25.37 8.47 2.26
N ASN A 248 -25.57 7.38 1.52
CA ASN A 248 -26.61 7.27 0.49
C ASN A 248 -28.03 7.37 1.06
N GLY A 249 -28.24 6.96 2.31
CA GLY A 249 -29.53 7.05 2.99
C GLY A 249 -29.86 8.45 3.48
N HIS A 250 -28.83 9.28 3.72
CA HIS A 250 -28.98 10.60 4.33
C HIS A 250 -28.73 11.77 3.37
N PHE A 251 -27.96 11.55 2.32
CA PHE A 251 -27.59 12.57 1.35
C PHE A 251 -27.92 12.18 -0.08
N LYS A 252 -28.18 13.20 -0.90
CA LYS A 252 -28.21 13.12 -2.36
C LYS A 252 -27.15 14.03 -2.93
N VAL A 253 -26.84 13.81 -4.20
CA VAL A 253 -26.01 14.74 -4.97
C VAL A 253 -26.92 15.55 -5.86
N VAL A 254 -26.90 16.87 -5.67
CA VAL A 254 -27.48 17.83 -6.61
C VAL A 254 -26.33 18.58 -7.26
N ILE A 255 -26.26 18.51 -8.60
CA ILE A 255 -25.22 19.21 -9.35
C ILE A 255 -25.52 20.71 -9.29
N PRO A 256 -24.63 21.54 -8.70
CA PRO A 256 -24.90 22.96 -8.61
C PRO A 256 -24.77 23.61 -10.01
N PRO A 257 -25.65 24.56 -10.36
CA PRO A 257 -25.54 25.31 -11.62
C PRO A 257 -24.22 26.08 -11.76
N THR A 258 -23.56 26.34 -10.63
CA THR A 258 -22.26 27.04 -10.55
C THR A 258 -21.07 26.12 -10.83
N LEU A 259 -21.27 24.81 -11.06
CA LEU A 259 -20.19 23.90 -11.41
C LEU A 259 -19.56 24.32 -12.74
N LYS A 260 -18.32 24.79 -12.69
CA LYS A 260 -17.53 25.12 -13.88
C LYS A 260 -17.09 23.84 -14.58
N LYS A 261 -17.66 23.60 -15.76
CA LYS A 261 -17.25 22.51 -16.63
C LYS A 261 -15.93 22.82 -17.35
N ILE A 262 -15.23 21.76 -17.75
CA ILE A 262 -13.99 21.85 -18.51
C ILE A 262 -14.31 21.59 -19.97
N ASN A 263 -14.12 22.59 -20.83
CA ASN A 263 -14.19 22.41 -22.28
C ASN A 263 -13.01 21.54 -22.74
N VAL A 264 -13.26 20.29 -23.09
CA VAL A 264 -12.20 19.32 -23.42
C VAL A 264 -11.53 19.61 -24.76
N ASN A 265 -12.16 20.41 -25.63
CA ASN A 265 -11.63 20.79 -26.94
C ASN A 265 -10.74 22.03 -26.87
N GLU A 266 -10.97 22.92 -25.90
CA GLU A 266 -10.23 24.17 -25.76
C GLU A 266 -9.25 24.19 -24.58
N ALA A 267 -9.54 23.46 -23.50
CA ALA A 267 -8.73 23.50 -22.27
C ALA A 267 -7.27 23.16 -22.54
N SER A 268 -6.36 23.92 -21.93
CA SER A 268 -4.92 23.70 -22.02
C SER A 268 -4.51 22.38 -21.34
N LEU A 269 -3.30 21.89 -21.67
CA LEU A 269 -2.71 20.74 -21.00
C LEU A 269 -2.67 20.92 -19.47
N LYS A 270 -2.37 22.15 -19.01
CA LYS A 270 -2.30 22.47 -17.58
C LYS A 270 -3.67 22.33 -16.93
N GLU A 271 -4.70 22.95 -17.51
CA GLU A 271 -6.08 22.89 -16.99
C GLU A 271 -6.61 21.45 -16.96
N LEU A 272 -6.41 20.70 -18.04
CA LEU A 272 -6.78 19.28 -18.09
C LEU A 272 -6.07 18.47 -17.00
N SER A 273 -4.77 18.72 -16.78
CA SER A 273 -3.99 17.98 -15.77
C SER A 273 -4.35 18.30 -14.31
N GLN A 274 -5.06 19.40 -14.07
CA GLN A 274 -5.56 19.76 -12.74
C GLN A 274 -6.86 19.03 -12.38
N PHE A 275 -7.56 18.49 -13.39
CA PHE A 275 -8.79 17.74 -13.16
C PHE A 275 -8.47 16.38 -12.54
N SER A 276 -9.15 16.02 -11.46
CA SER A 276 -8.79 14.87 -10.62
C SER A 276 -8.78 13.53 -11.36
N TYR A 277 -9.61 13.39 -12.40
CA TYR A 277 -9.65 12.17 -13.22
C TYR A 277 -8.63 12.17 -14.37
N PHE A 278 -8.05 13.33 -14.71
CA PHE A 278 -7.06 13.49 -15.77
C PHE A 278 -5.69 13.75 -15.18
N LYS A 279 -4.95 12.66 -14.94
CA LYS A 279 -3.51 12.78 -14.66
C LYS A 279 -2.80 13.36 -15.90
N TYR A 280 -1.61 13.94 -15.69
CA TYR A 280 -0.79 14.53 -16.75
C TYR A 280 -0.67 13.67 -18.01
N GLY A 281 -0.47 12.36 -17.85
CA GLY A 281 -0.37 11.42 -18.97
C GLY A 281 -1.63 11.38 -19.84
N LEU A 282 -2.81 11.27 -19.23
CA LEU A 282 -4.08 11.27 -19.94
C LEU A 282 -4.38 12.65 -20.55
N ALA A 283 -4.13 13.73 -19.82
CA ALA A 283 -4.30 15.10 -20.32
C ALA A 283 -3.44 15.35 -21.59
N LYS A 284 -2.19 14.87 -21.60
CA LYS A 284 -1.32 14.93 -22.78
C LYS A 284 -1.88 14.15 -23.96
N GLN A 285 -2.42 12.97 -23.71
CA GLN A 285 -3.05 12.16 -24.75
C GLN A 285 -4.31 12.82 -25.32
N ILE A 286 -5.15 13.43 -24.48
CA ILE A 286 -6.34 14.19 -24.91
C ILE A 286 -5.95 15.33 -25.86
N VAL A 287 -4.97 16.15 -25.48
CA VAL A 287 -4.48 17.26 -26.33
C VAL A 287 -3.89 16.73 -27.64
N THR A 288 -3.10 15.67 -27.58
CA THR A 288 -2.49 15.07 -28.78
C THR A 288 -3.56 14.53 -29.72
N TYR A 289 -4.55 13.80 -29.18
CA TYR A 289 -5.62 13.20 -29.95
C TYR A 289 -6.45 14.27 -30.66
N ARG A 290 -6.90 15.34 -29.98
CA ARG A 290 -7.70 16.38 -30.64
C ARG A 290 -6.92 17.17 -31.69
N SER A 291 -5.61 17.34 -31.52
CA SER A 291 -4.76 17.96 -32.54
C SER A 291 -4.58 17.09 -33.79
N MET A 292 -4.66 15.76 -33.65
CA MET A 292 -4.51 14.83 -34.77
C MET A 292 -5.83 14.47 -35.45
N ASN A 293 -6.91 14.36 -34.69
CA ASN A 293 -8.19 13.78 -35.13
C ASN A 293 -9.36 14.77 -35.12
N GLY A 294 -9.16 15.98 -34.60
CA GLY A 294 -10.22 16.98 -34.42
C GLY A 294 -10.93 16.87 -33.07
N ASN A 295 -12.02 17.63 -32.93
CA ASN A 295 -12.75 17.79 -31.67
C ASN A 295 -13.44 16.50 -31.20
N PHE A 296 -13.53 16.32 -29.88
CA PHE A 296 -14.38 15.32 -29.24
C PHE A 296 -15.83 15.81 -29.23
N ASN A 297 -16.79 14.97 -29.63
CA ASN A 297 -18.21 15.34 -29.60
C ASN A 297 -18.94 14.77 -28.39
N ASN A 298 -18.36 13.75 -27.75
CA ASN A 298 -18.96 13.04 -26.63
C ASN A 298 -17.91 12.29 -25.81
N ILE A 299 -18.36 11.69 -24.70
CA ILE A 299 -17.50 10.95 -23.79
C ILE A 299 -16.99 9.64 -24.42
N GLU A 300 -17.73 9.06 -25.36
CA GLU A 300 -17.35 7.85 -26.10
C GLU A 300 -16.12 8.08 -26.97
N ASP A 301 -15.92 9.29 -27.49
CA ASP A 301 -14.71 9.66 -28.22
C ASP A 301 -13.48 9.68 -27.29
N LEU A 302 -13.63 10.19 -26.07
CA LEU A 302 -12.56 10.17 -25.06
C LEU A 302 -12.23 8.76 -24.59
N ALA A 303 -13.22 7.85 -24.55
CA ALA A 303 -13.01 6.45 -24.16
C ALA A 303 -12.11 5.67 -25.14
N LYS A 304 -11.86 6.20 -26.35
CA LYS A 304 -10.92 5.63 -27.34
C LYS A 304 -9.46 5.91 -26.98
N ILE A 305 -9.20 6.86 -26.07
CA ILE A 305 -7.86 7.22 -25.63
C ILE A 305 -7.33 6.15 -24.68
N LYS A 306 -6.06 5.78 -24.86
CA LYS A 306 -5.40 4.80 -24.01
C LYS A 306 -5.33 5.31 -22.56
N ASP A 307 -5.59 4.42 -21.61
CA ASP A 307 -5.59 4.68 -20.16
C ASP A 307 -6.73 5.63 -19.69
N PHE A 308 -7.74 5.88 -20.52
CA PHE A 308 -8.96 6.56 -20.09
C PHE A 308 -9.77 5.65 -19.13
N PRO A 309 -10.22 6.13 -17.97
CA PRO A 309 -10.99 5.34 -17.00
C PRO A 309 -12.45 5.17 -17.44
N VAL A 310 -12.69 4.17 -18.28
CA VAL A 310 -14.01 3.88 -18.90
C VAL A 310 -15.10 3.68 -17.85
N GLU A 311 -14.78 3.05 -16.72
CA GLU A 311 -15.70 2.83 -15.61
C GLU A 311 -16.20 4.14 -14.97
N LYS A 312 -15.45 5.24 -15.14
CA LYS A 312 -15.80 6.58 -14.64
C LYS A 312 -16.33 7.50 -15.73
N ALA A 313 -16.45 7.05 -16.98
CA ALA A 313 -16.89 7.85 -18.12
C ALA A 313 -18.15 8.67 -17.81
N LYS A 314 -19.17 8.02 -17.24
CA LYS A 314 -20.44 8.68 -16.87
C LYS A 314 -20.22 9.83 -15.88
N ILE A 315 -19.42 9.63 -14.83
CA ILE A 315 -19.12 10.67 -13.83
C ILE A 315 -18.28 11.79 -14.46
N ILE A 316 -17.25 11.42 -15.23
CA ILE A 316 -16.36 12.37 -15.90
C ILE A 316 -17.16 13.26 -16.86
N SER A 317 -18.09 12.70 -17.64
CA SER A 317 -18.91 13.45 -18.59
C SER A 317 -19.69 14.60 -17.96
N LEU A 318 -20.05 14.50 -16.68
CA LEU A 318 -20.79 15.54 -15.96
C LEU A 318 -19.92 16.78 -15.65
N TYR A 319 -18.60 16.63 -15.65
CA TYR A 319 -17.62 17.72 -15.48
C TYR A 319 -17.13 18.33 -16.79
N LEU A 320 -17.44 17.71 -17.93
CA LEU A 320 -16.91 18.12 -19.22
C LEU A 320 -17.96 18.84 -20.07
N GLU A 321 -17.44 19.69 -20.94
CA GLU A 321 -18.13 20.29 -22.07
C GLU A 321 -17.40 19.85 -23.35
N PHE A 322 -18.17 19.47 -24.37
CA PHE A 322 -17.69 18.98 -25.66
C PHE A 322 -17.98 20.05 -26.71
#